data_AF-A0A8J7WX19-F1
#
_entry.id   AF-A0A8J7WX19-F1
#
_cell.length_a   1.000
_cell.length_b   1.000
_cell.length_c   1.000
_cell.angle_alpha   90.00
_cell.angle_beta   90.00
_cell.angle_gamma   90.00
#
_symmetry.space_group_name_H-M   'P 1'
#
loop_
_entity.id
_entity.type
_entity.pdbx_description
1 polymer ?
#
loop_
_entity_poly.entity_id
_entity_poly.type
_entity_poly.pdbx_seq_one_letter_code
_entity_poly.pdbx_strand_id
1 'polypeptide(L)'
;MDAVKDEQDVGDEKAMERAKEHICTLLAEKYREMAKEWLENTEIWTGDVPARSATYERNLLPRPGILLLGVALLLPLLCFSQATSGELQQVEYFGSNPGMIDMYTYIPEQVQPGTALVVSLHGCHQDAATYSGNGWKDLAEKWNILLLYPEQRQSNNPLGCWNWFRAEDIGDWPSLSIWHGSEDTRVAPQVQEELLEQWTAIHGIDTDPELKEQLGPGMKATHKEYQDQEGNTLVETYRIQGMGHVLPIVGHSELECGSESEYMAEMGICAMWHIGRFWGLDQ
;
A
#
# COMPACT_ATOMS: atom_id res chain seq x y z
N MET A 1 14.76 -41.78 -13.55
CA MET A 1 14.14 -41.20 -12.33
C MET A 1 14.04 -39.69 -12.43
N ASP A 2 14.61 -39.07 -13.48
CA ASP A 2 14.67 -37.61 -13.63
C ASP A 2 13.41 -37.00 -14.26
N ALA A 3 12.72 -37.72 -15.16
CA ALA A 3 11.51 -37.20 -15.82
C ALA A 3 10.30 -36.97 -14.88
N VAL A 4 10.24 -37.67 -13.74
CA VAL A 4 9.16 -37.50 -12.75
C VAL A 4 9.38 -36.24 -11.90
N LYS A 5 10.64 -35.84 -11.70
CA LYS A 5 10.96 -34.56 -11.03
C LYS A 5 10.63 -33.39 -11.94
N ASP A 6 10.99 -33.45 -13.22
CA ASP A 6 10.71 -32.38 -14.18
C ASP A 6 9.20 -32.15 -14.37
N GLU A 7 8.38 -33.21 -14.40
CA GLU A 7 6.91 -33.06 -14.48
C GLU A 7 6.29 -32.51 -13.19
N GLN A 8 6.86 -32.83 -12.03
CA GLN A 8 6.40 -32.36 -10.74
C GLN A 8 6.78 -30.89 -10.50
N ASP A 9 8.01 -30.49 -10.84
CA ASP A 9 8.48 -29.10 -10.76
C ASP A 9 7.67 -28.18 -11.69
N VAL A 10 7.37 -28.62 -12.92
CA VAL A 10 6.50 -27.88 -13.86
C VAL A 10 5.04 -27.83 -13.37
N GLY A 11 4.59 -28.85 -12.66
CA GLY A 11 3.26 -28.89 -12.03
C GLY A 11 3.12 -27.89 -10.89
N ASP A 12 4.16 -27.80 -10.06
CA ASP A 12 4.24 -26.91 -8.91
C ASP A 12 4.41 -25.44 -9.34
N GLU A 13 5.20 -25.15 -10.37
CA GLU A 13 5.34 -23.82 -10.96
C GLU A 13 3.99 -23.31 -11.52
N LYS A 14 3.27 -24.15 -12.28
CA LYS A 14 1.93 -23.80 -12.78
C LYS A 14 0.89 -23.67 -11.68
N ALA A 15 1.04 -24.39 -10.57
CA ALA A 15 0.16 -24.27 -9.41
C ALA A 15 0.42 -22.95 -8.66
N MET A 16 1.68 -22.57 -8.51
CA MET A 16 2.09 -21.29 -7.94
C MET A 16 1.59 -20.12 -8.79
N GLU A 17 1.72 -20.19 -10.12
CA GLU A 17 1.21 -19.15 -11.02
C GLU A 17 -0.32 -19.00 -10.91
N ARG A 18 -1.07 -20.10 -10.84
CA ARG A 18 -2.53 -20.04 -10.58
C ARG A 18 -2.85 -19.47 -9.20
N ALA A 19 -2.02 -19.74 -8.19
CA ALA A 19 -2.19 -19.18 -6.86
C ALA A 19 -1.95 -17.66 -6.87
N LYS A 20 -0.91 -17.18 -7.55
CA LYS A 20 -0.64 -15.74 -7.76
C LYS A 20 -1.79 -15.05 -8.50
N GLU A 21 -2.29 -15.63 -9.58
CA GLU A 21 -3.47 -15.11 -10.31
C GLU A 21 -4.71 -15.05 -9.41
N HIS A 22 -4.94 -16.08 -8.59
CA HIS A 22 -6.05 -16.12 -7.64
C HIS A 22 -5.88 -15.08 -6.54
N ILE A 23 -4.66 -14.87 -6.04
CA ILE A 23 -4.34 -13.83 -5.08
C ILE A 23 -4.57 -12.45 -5.68
N CYS A 24 -4.10 -12.14 -6.89
CA CYS A 24 -4.39 -10.87 -7.56
C CYS A 24 -5.91 -10.65 -7.69
N THR A 25 -6.67 -11.71 -7.96
CA THR A 25 -8.14 -11.66 -8.00
C THR A 25 -8.73 -11.40 -6.62
N LEU A 26 -8.24 -12.05 -5.55
CA LEU A 26 -8.66 -11.83 -4.17
C LEU A 26 -8.28 -10.45 -3.66
N LEU A 27 -7.11 -9.94 -4.04
CA LEU A 27 -6.66 -8.58 -3.75
C LEU A 27 -7.56 -7.57 -4.46
N ALA A 28 -7.88 -7.81 -5.74
CA ALA A 28 -8.83 -7.01 -6.48
C ALA A 28 -10.26 -7.11 -5.92
N GLU A 29 -10.67 -8.26 -5.39
CA GLU A 29 -11.98 -8.44 -4.72
C GLU A 29 -12.03 -7.78 -3.34
N LYS A 30 -10.98 -7.89 -2.54
CA LYS A 30 -10.87 -7.22 -1.23
C LYS A 30 -10.78 -5.70 -1.41
N TYR A 31 -10.02 -5.24 -2.41
CA TYR A 31 -9.99 -3.84 -2.80
C TYR A 31 -11.31 -3.37 -3.41
N ARG A 32 -12.02 -4.26 -4.13
CA ARG A 32 -13.39 -3.99 -4.62
C ARG A 32 -14.35 -3.82 -3.47
N GLU A 33 -14.33 -4.64 -2.42
CA GLU A 33 -15.21 -4.43 -1.27
C GLU A 33 -14.89 -3.09 -0.58
N MET A 34 -13.60 -2.77 -0.38
CA MET A 34 -13.17 -1.45 0.12
C MET A 34 -13.62 -0.29 -0.79
N ALA A 35 -13.50 -0.43 -2.10
CA ALA A 35 -13.87 0.58 -3.09
C ALA A 35 -15.38 0.65 -3.37
N LYS A 36 -16.13 -0.41 -3.07
CA LYS A 36 -17.59 -0.49 -3.25
C LYS A 36 -18.31 0.13 -2.06
N GLU A 37 -17.79 -0.06 -0.85
CA GLU A 37 -18.19 0.68 0.35
C GLU A 37 -17.95 2.21 0.16
N TRP A 38 -16.86 2.56 -0.54
CA TRP A 38 -16.54 3.92 -0.96
C TRP A 38 -17.48 4.52 -2.03
N LEU A 39 -18.00 3.68 -2.94
CA LEU A 39 -18.85 4.08 -4.08
C LEU A 39 -20.33 4.22 -3.74
N GLU A 40 -20.86 3.40 -2.82
CA GLU A 40 -22.30 3.39 -2.53
C GLU A 40 -22.76 4.63 -1.74
N ASN A 41 -21.82 5.44 -1.24
CA ASN A 41 -22.09 6.59 -0.38
C ASN A 41 -21.74 7.97 -0.96
N THR A 42 -21.27 8.07 -2.22
CA THR A 42 -20.89 9.36 -2.83
C THR A 42 -21.88 9.84 -3.90
N GLU A 43 -22.67 10.87 -3.59
CA GLU A 43 -23.26 11.73 -4.61
C GLU A 43 -22.14 12.54 -5.29
N ILE A 44 -21.94 12.30 -6.58
CA ILE A 44 -21.01 13.06 -7.43
C ILE A 44 -21.52 14.50 -7.52
N TRP A 45 -20.82 15.45 -6.90
CA TRP A 45 -21.09 16.87 -7.10
C TRP A 45 -20.63 17.29 -8.50
N THR A 46 -21.55 17.28 -9.48
CA THR A 46 -21.38 18.02 -10.73
C THR A 46 -21.81 19.47 -10.48
N GLY A 47 -20.89 20.30 -9.99
CA GLY A 47 -21.12 21.75 -9.96
C GLY A 47 -21.39 22.27 -11.38
N ASP A 48 -22.53 22.92 -11.57
CA ASP A 48 -22.99 23.46 -12.84
C ASP A 48 -21.92 24.32 -13.55
N VAL A 49 -21.39 23.80 -14.66
CA VAL A 49 -20.67 24.60 -15.66
C VAL A 49 -21.69 25.08 -16.68
N PRO A 50 -21.92 26.40 -16.84
CA PRO A 50 -22.93 26.89 -17.77
C PRO A 50 -22.55 26.52 -19.20
N ALA A 51 -23.48 25.85 -19.88
CA ALA A 51 -23.35 25.39 -21.25
C ALA A 51 -22.98 26.55 -22.20
N ARG A 52 -21.83 26.45 -22.87
CA ARG A 52 -21.60 27.16 -24.14
C ARG A 52 -21.82 26.18 -25.29
N SER A 53 -22.85 26.50 -26.07
CA SER A 53 -23.22 25.87 -27.33
C SER A 53 -22.07 25.91 -28.34
N ALA A 54 -21.68 24.74 -28.84
CA ALA A 54 -21.08 24.61 -30.17
C ALA A 54 -21.69 23.35 -30.81
N THR A 55 -22.72 23.58 -31.59
CA THR A 55 -23.31 22.65 -32.55
C THR A 55 -22.22 22.07 -33.46
N TYR A 56 -22.08 20.75 -33.45
CA TYR A 56 -21.41 20.04 -34.54
C TYR A 56 -22.24 18.82 -34.92
N GLU A 57 -23.18 19.02 -35.83
CA GLU A 57 -23.79 17.94 -36.59
C GLU A 57 -22.71 17.26 -37.42
N ARG A 58 -22.49 15.97 -37.20
CA ARG A 58 -21.75 15.12 -38.14
C ARG A 58 -22.71 14.28 -38.95
N ASN A 59 -22.76 14.64 -40.22
CA ASN A 59 -23.41 13.95 -41.32
C ASN A 59 -23.12 12.44 -41.33
N LEU A 60 -24.21 11.70 -41.45
CA LEU A 60 -24.27 10.30 -41.87
C LEU A 60 -23.84 10.17 -43.33
N LEU A 61 -22.87 9.28 -43.62
CA LEU A 61 -22.66 8.68 -44.94
C LEU A 61 -22.28 7.19 -44.82
N PRO A 62 -22.53 6.37 -45.86
CA PRO A 62 -22.98 4.99 -45.71
C PRO A 62 -21.84 3.97 -45.68
N ARG A 63 -22.13 2.82 -45.04
CA ARG A 63 -21.30 1.61 -45.04
C ARG A 63 -21.21 1.00 -46.44
N PRO A 64 -20.01 0.54 -46.88
CA PRO A 64 -19.90 -0.67 -47.68
C PRO A 64 -19.28 -1.80 -46.85
N GLY A 65 -19.87 -2.98 -46.98
CA GLY A 65 -19.44 -4.18 -46.29
C GLY A 65 -18.04 -4.63 -46.69
N ILE A 66 -17.31 -5.11 -45.70
CA ILE A 66 -16.10 -5.92 -45.88
C ILE A 66 -16.35 -7.22 -45.11
N LEU A 67 -16.47 -8.31 -45.87
CA LEU A 67 -16.32 -9.66 -45.35
C LEU A 67 -14.87 -9.81 -44.84
N LEU A 68 -14.69 -10.06 -43.55
CA LEU A 68 -13.45 -10.60 -43.01
C LEU A 68 -13.70 -12.03 -42.54
N LEU A 69 -13.33 -12.97 -43.42
CA LEU A 69 -12.96 -14.34 -43.06
C LEU A 69 -11.66 -14.28 -42.25
N GLY A 70 -11.65 -14.88 -41.06
CA GLY A 70 -10.43 -15.12 -40.28
C GLY A 70 -10.56 -14.73 -38.81
N VAL A 71 -11.37 -15.47 -38.06
CA VAL A 71 -11.33 -15.48 -36.59
C VAL A 71 -10.48 -16.67 -36.15
N ALA A 72 -9.71 -16.43 -35.10
CA ALA A 72 -9.16 -17.37 -34.11
C ALA A 72 -7.65 -17.64 -34.20
N LEU A 73 -7.03 -17.45 -33.03
CA LEU A 73 -5.69 -17.84 -32.58
C LEU A 73 -4.57 -16.83 -32.87
N LEU A 74 -4.51 -15.76 -32.04
CA LEU A 74 -3.26 -15.18 -31.52
C LEU A 74 -3.55 -14.04 -30.51
N LEU A 75 -4.23 -14.32 -29.39
CA LEU A 75 -4.28 -13.51 -28.15
C LEU A 75 -5.03 -14.35 -27.09
N PRO A 76 -4.34 -14.85 -26.05
CA PRO A 76 -3.86 -13.99 -24.97
C PRO A 76 -2.36 -14.21 -24.73
N LEU A 77 -1.56 -13.25 -25.19
CA LEU A 77 -0.14 -13.15 -24.85
C LEU A 77 0.18 -11.69 -24.50
N LEU A 78 -0.76 -11.02 -23.80
CA LEU A 78 -0.62 -9.65 -23.31
C LEU A 78 -0.83 -9.60 -21.79
N CYS A 79 -0.11 -10.43 -21.05
CA CYS A 79 0.11 -10.20 -19.62
C CYS A 79 1.51 -10.60 -19.13
N PHE A 80 2.43 -10.98 -20.02
CA PHE A 80 3.81 -11.26 -19.62
C PHE A 80 4.69 -10.07 -19.97
N SER A 81 4.68 -9.06 -19.10
CA SER A 81 5.95 -8.38 -18.83
C SER A 81 6.73 -9.35 -17.95
N GLN A 82 7.89 -9.82 -18.41
CA GLN A 82 8.78 -10.58 -17.52
C GLN A 82 9.22 -9.61 -16.42
N ALA A 83 8.58 -9.71 -15.27
CA ALA A 83 8.94 -8.91 -14.12
C ALA A 83 10.33 -9.34 -13.67
N THR A 84 11.25 -8.38 -13.63
CA THR A 84 12.50 -8.52 -12.89
C THR A 84 12.15 -8.77 -11.43
N SER A 85 12.71 -9.82 -10.81
CA SER A 85 12.57 -10.05 -9.36
C SER A 85 13.01 -8.76 -8.63
N GLY A 86 12.13 -8.19 -7.79
CA GLY A 86 12.38 -6.95 -7.05
C GLY A 86 11.61 -5.70 -7.51
N GLU A 87 11.02 -5.70 -8.70
CA GLU A 87 10.24 -4.55 -9.22
C GLU A 87 8.73 -4.69 -8.98
N LEU A 88 8.06 -3.55 -8.83
CA LEU A 88 6.61 -3.51 -8.72
C LEU A 88 5.95 -3.89 -10.04
N GLN A 89 4.90 -4.69 -9.98
CA GLN A 89 4.09 -5.07 -11.14
C GLN A 89 2.82 -4.24 -11.18
N GLN A 90 2.55 -3.57 -12.30
CA GLN A 90 1.29 -2.84 -12.47
C GLN A 90 0.12 -3.82 -12.67
N VAL A 91 -0.98 -3.58 -11.95
CA VAL A 91 -2.23 -4.32 -12.11
C VAL A 91 -3.13 -3.54 -13.07
N GLU A 92 -3.22 -4.02 -14.31
CA GLU A 92 -3.98 -3.37 -15.39
C GLU A 92 -5.50 -3.35 -15.15
N TYR A 93 -6.03 -4.35 -14.43
CA TYR A 93 -7.45 -4.45 -14.15
C TYR A 93 -7.73 -5.07 -12.78
N PHE A 94 -8.37 -4.29 -11.91
CA PHE A 94 -8.80 -4.70 -10.58
C PHE A 94 -10.30 -4.42 -10.32
N GLY A 95 -11.08 -4.23 -11.39
CA GLY A 95 -12.53 -3.96 -11.32
C GLY A 95 -12.88 -2.48 -11.47
N SER A 96 -13.95 -2.04 -10.80
CA SER A 96 -14.41 -0.64 -10.85
C SER A 96 -13.34 0.28 -10.27
N ASN A 97 -12.93 1.29 -11.03
CA ASN A 97 -11.90 2.26 -10.64
C ASN A 97 -12.42 3.70 -10.85
N PRO A 98 -13.43 4.13 -10.06
CA PRO A 98 -13.99 5.48 -10.17
C PRO A 98 -13.00 6.56 -9.77
N GLY A 99 -12.10 6.22 -8.83
CA GLY A 99 -11.02 7.08 -8.40
C GLY A 99 -9.94 7.27 -9.45
N MET A 100 -9.97 6.51 -10.56
CA MET A 100 -8.97 6.53 -11.63
C MET A 100 -7.53 6.49 -11.06
N ILE A 101 -7.29 5.59 -10.12
CA ILE A 101 -5.97 5.39 -9.51
C ILE A 101 -5.20 4.28 -10.22
N ASP A 102 -3.89 4.27 -10.08
CA ASP A 102 -3.05 3.15 -10.50
C ASP A 102 -2.86 2.17 -9.34
N MET A 103 -2.53 0.93 -9.67
CA MET A 103 -2.33 -0.13 -8.69
C MET A 103 -1.08 -0.92 -9.06
N TYR A 104 -0.21 -1.11 -8.08
CA TYR A 104 0.99 -1.90 -8.21
C TYR A 104 1.08 -2.95 -7.12
N THR A 105 1.67 -4.10 -7.41
CA THR A 105 1.86 -5.19 -6.45
C THR A 105 3.31 -5.63 -6.39
N TYR A 106 3.72 -6.09 -5.22
CA TYR A 106 4.89 -6.93 -5.05
C TYR A 106 4.44 -8.24 -4.42
N ILE A 107 4.74 -9.35 -5.09
CA ILE A 107 4.34 -10.69 -4.69
C ILE A 107 5.64 -11.48 -4.48
N PRO A 108 5.88 -12.01 -3.26
CA PRO A 108 7.08 -12.81 -2.99
C PRO A 108 7.08 -14.09 -3.82
N GLU A 109 8.27 -14.70 -3.98
CA GLU A 109 8.42 -15.89 -4.85
C GLU A 109 7.56 -17.06 -4.38
N GLN A 110 7.43 -17.21 -3.06
CA GLN A 110 6.59 -18.22 -2.42
C GLN A 110 5.43 -17.53 -1.73
N VAL A 111 4.20 -17.95 -2.02
CA VAL A 111 3.01 -17.50 -1.30
C VAL A 111 2.29 -18.69 -0.67
N GLN A 112 1.90 -18.55 0.60
CA GLN A 112 1.19 -19.58 1.35
C GLN A 112 -0.28 -19.20 1.61
N PRO A 113 -1.19 -20.15 1.85
CA PRO A 113 -2.53 -19.82 2.33
C PRO A 113 -2.47 -19.04 3.66
N GLY A 114 -3.22 -17.94 3.76
CA GLY A 114 -3.23 -17.09 4.98
C GLY A 114 -2.20 -15.96 4.98
N THR A 115 -1.39 -15.82 3.92
CA THR A 115 -0.47 -14.70 3.69
C THR A 115 -1.17 -13.35 3.86
N ALA A 116 -0.61 -12.49 4.71
CA ALA A 116 -1.16 -11.16 4.96
C ALA A 116 -0.98 -10.23 3.76
N LEU A 117 -1.85 -9.21 3.67
CA LEU A 117 -1.74 -8.13 2.70
C LEU A 117 -1.40 -6.83 3.42
N VAL A 118 -0.31 -6.18 3.01
CA VAL A 118 0.02 -4.80 3.39
C VAL A 118 -0.32 -3.86 2.24
N VAL A 119 -1.12 -2.83 2.55
CA VAL A 119 -1.38 -1.72 1.62
C VAL A 119 -0.48 -0.55 2.02
N SER A 120 0.44 -0.18 1.13
CA SER A 120 1.49 0.81 1.39
C SER A 120 1.25 2.06 0.54
N LEU A 121 0.66 3.08 1.16
CA LEU A 121 0.29 4.34 0.49
C LEU A 121 1.44 5.36 0.52
N HIS A 122 1.77 5.92 -0.65
CA HIS A 122 2.78 6.96 -0.78
C HIS A 122 2.28 8.33 -0.29
N GLY A 123 3.21 9.25 0.02
CA GLY A 123 2.91 10.65 0.33
C GLY A 123 2.68 11.53 -0.90
N CYS A 124 2.37 12.81 -0.67
CA CYS A 124 2.26 13.80 -1.74
C CYS A 124 3.59 13.97 -2.49
N HIS A 125 3.55 14.21 -3.79
CA HIS A 125 4.70 14.29 -4.72
C HIS A 125 5.52 13.00 -4.85
N GLN A 126 5.04 11.90 -4.27
CA GLN A 126 5.63 10.58 -4.47
C GLN A 126 4.75 9.74 -5.39
N ASP A 127 5.31 8.63 -5.86
CA ASP A 127 4.66 7.59 -6.65
C ASP A 127 4.97 6.21 -6.03
N ALA A 128 4.28 5.15 -6.49
CA ALA A 128 4.45 3.81 -5.94
C ALA A 128 5.89 3.31 -6.12
N ALA A 129 6.49 3.58 -7.28
CA ALA A 129 7.85 3.13 -7.59
C ALA A 129 8.88 3.68 -6.60
N THR A 130 8.90 5.00 -6.40
CA THR A 130 9.82 5.68 -5.48
C THR A 130 9.53 5.33 -4.03
N TYR A 131 8.24 5.21 -3.66
CA TYR A 131 7.85 4.86 -2.30
C TYR A 131 8.10 3.39 -1.94
N SER A 132 8.24 2.50 -2.91
CA SER A 132 8.49 1.07 -2.66
C SER A 132 9.84 0.77 -1.99
N GLY A 133 10.76 1.74 -1.93
CA GLY A 133 12.02 1.65 -1.20
C GLY A 133 11.89 1.78 0.33
N ASN A 134 10.67 1.78 0.87
CA ASN A 134 10.40 2.02 2.29
C ASN A 134 10.73 0.85 3.24
N GLY A 135 11.15 -0.30 2.71
CA GLY A 135 11.54 -1.48 3.48
C GLY A 135 10.52 -2.61 3.50
N TRP A 136 9.28 -2.38 3.04
CA TRP A 136 8.29 -3.46 2.98
C TRP A 136 8.70 -4.59 2.04
N LYS A 137 9.33 -4.27 0.89
CA LYS A 137 9.82 -5.30 -0.05
C LYS A 137 10.88 -6.20 0.57
N ASP A 138 11.75 -5.65 1.42
CA ASP A 138 12.81 -6.41 2.09
C ASP A 138 12.23 -7.39 3.13
N LEU A 139 11.06 -7.06 3.70
CA LEU A 139 10.34 -7.88 4.66
C LEU A 139 9.38 -8.87 3.98
N ALA A 140 8.94 -8.59 2.74
CA ALA A 140 7.94 -9.39 2.05
C ALA A 140 8.34 -10.84 1.81
N GLU A 141 9.58 -11.07 1.41
CA GLU A 141 10.13 -12.42 1.24
C GLU A 141 10.33 -13.13 2.58
N LYS A 142 10.72 -12.38 3.62
CA LYS A 142 11.04 -12.93 4.94
C LYS A 142 9.80 -13.37 5.72
N TRP A 143 8.73 -12.60 5.59
CA TRP A 143 7.51 -12.75 6.37
C TRP A 143 6.35 -13.29 5.54
N ASN A 144 6.60 -13.58 4.26
CA ASN A 144 5.57 -14.07 3.34
C ASN A 144 4.33 -13.16 3.43
N ILE A 145 4.51 -11.89 3.02
CA ILE A 145 3.45 -10.88 2.96
C ILE A 145 3.32 -10.34 1.53
N LEU A 146 2.08 -10.11 1.11
CA LEU A 146 1.74 -9.47 -0.16
C LEU A 146 1.79 -7.96 0.04
N LEU A 147 2.31 -7.23 -0.95
CA LEU A 147 2.29 -5.78 -0.91
C LEU A 147 1.43 -5.23 -2.05
N LEU A 148 0.57 -4.29 -1.70
CA LEU A 148 -0.19 -3.46 -2.63
C LEU A 148 0.27 -2.01 -2.46
N TYR A 149 0.65 -1.38 -3.57
CA TYR A 149 1.01 0.03 -3.66
C TYR A 149 0.01 0.73 -4.59
N PRO A 150 -1.11 1.22 -4.06
CA PRO A 150 -1.98 2.14 -4.79
C PRO A 150 -1.22 3.43 -5.12
N GLU A 151 -1.48 4.01 -6.28
CA GLU A 151 -0.89 5.27 -6.71
C GLU A 151 -1.95 6.28 -7.13
N GLN A 152 -1.84 7.48 -6.57
CA GLN A 152 -2.71 8.59 -6.90
C GLN A 152 -2.23 9.30 -8.17
N ARG A 153 -3.15 9.64 -9.06
CA ARG A 153 -2.83 10.39 -10.28
C ARG A 153 -2.85 11.88 -10.04
N GLN A 154 -1.93 12.59 -10.69
CA GLN A 154 -1.89 14.05 -10.69
C GLN A 154 -3.16 14.68 -11.32
N SER A 155 -3.86 13.94 -12.18
CA SER A 155 -5.15 14.35 -12.74
C SER A 155 -6.26 14.46 -11.69
N ASN A 156 -6.16 13.70 -10.61
CA ASN A 156 -7.13 13.70 -9.52
C ASN A 156 -6.75 14.71 -8.43
N ASN A 157 -5.44 14.87 -8.19
CA ASN A 157 -4.88 15.86 -7.29
C ASN A 157 -3.51 16.31 -7.84
N PRO A 158 -3.28 17.60 -8.16
CA PRO A 158 -2.01 18.04 -8.76
C PRO A 158 -0.75 17.73 -7.95
N LEU A 159 -0.88 17.48 -6.64
CA LEU A 159 0.22 17.10 -5.74
C LEU A 159 0.31 15.58 -5.54
N GLY A 160 -0.56 14.78 -6.17
CA GLY A 160 -0.64 13.33 -5.97
C GLY A 160 -1.07 12.91 -4.56
N CYS A 161 -1.73 13.79 -3.79
CA CYS A 161 -2.11 13.49 -2.42
C CYS A 161 -3.38 12.63 -2.32
N TRP A 162 -3.42 11.77 -1.29
CA TRP A 162 -4.65 11.11 -0.83
C TRP A 162 -5.57 12.07 -0.06
N ASN A 163 -6.87 11.82 -0.14
CA ASN A 163 -7.82 12.43 0.79
C ASN A 163 -7.82 11.62 2.09
N TRP A 164 -7.90 12.31 3.23
CA TRP A 164 -7.81 11.68 4.56
C TRP A 164 -8.82 12.28 5.56
N PHE A 165 -9.69 13.17 5.09
CA PHE A 165 -10.56 14.00 5.92
C PHE A 165 -12.06 13.79 5.62
N ARG A 166 -12.42 12.80 4.81
CA ARG A 166 -13.83 12.58 4.48
C ARG A 166 -14.45 11.65 5.50
N ALA A 167 -15.60 12.05 6.05
CA ALA A 167 -16.30 11.27 7.07
C ALA A 167 -16.79 9.91 6.56
N GLU A 168 -16.96 9.77 5.24
CA GLU A 168 -17.34 8.51 4.57
C GLU A 168 -16.21 7.47 4.52
N ASP A 169 -14.96 7.86 4.80
CA ASP A 169 -13.79 6.96 4.84
C ASP A 169 -13.56 6.35 6.25
N ILE A 170 -14.50 6.55 7.19
CA ILE A 170 -14.40 6.12 8.58
C ILE A 170 -15.07 4.74 8.77
N GLY A 171 -14.28 3.74 9.17
CA GLY A 171 -14.73 2.36 9.45
C GLY A 171 -14.27 1.84 10.81
N ASP A 172 -14.11 0.52 10.93
CA ASP A 172 -13.51 -0.10 12.12
C ASP A 172 -12.07 0.41 12.34
N TRP A 173 -11.69 0.56 13.60
CA TRP A 173 -10.42 1.18 13.98
C TRP A 173 -9.35 0.13 14.25
N PRO A 174 -8.26 0.09 13.47
CA PRO A 174 -7.16 -0.82 13.72
C PRO A 174 -6.35 -0.38 14.95
N SER A 175 -5.46 -1.27 15.41
CA SER A 175 -4.34 -0.82 16.25
C SER A 175 -3.42 0.10 15.44
N LEU A 176 -2.87 1.13 16.09
CA LEU A 176 -2.13 2.20 15.41
C LEU A 176 -0.69 2.33 15.90
N SER A 177 0.25 2.38 14.96
CA SER A 177 1.65 2.71 15.20
C SER A 177 1.97 4.11 14.65
N ILE A 178 2.32 5.06 15.53
CA ILE A 178 2.54 6.47 15.17
C ILE A 178 4.04 6.80 15.21
N TRP A 179 4.61 7.14 14.06
CA TRP A 179 6.04 7.47 13.91
C TRP A 179 6.22 8.95 13.57
N HIS A 180 7.07 9.66 14.32
CA HIS A 180 7.31 11.08 14.09
C HIS A 180 8.75 11.49 14.42
N GLY A 181 9.31 12.39 13.61
CA GLY A 181 10.61 13.01 13.86
C GLY A 181 10.54 14.22 14.79
N SER A 182 11.55 14.42 15.65
CA SER A 182 11.58 15.58 16.55
C SER A 182 11.88 16.89 15.84
N GLU A 183 12.45 16.85 14.63
CA GLU A 183 12.87 18.01 13.83
C GLU A 183 12.03 18.13 12.54
N ASP A 184 10.87 17.48 12.48
CA ASP A 184 9.96 17.60 11.34
C ASP A 184 9.41 19.03 11.24
N THR A 185 9.74 19.70 10.13
CA THR A 185 9.31 21.08 9.82
C THR A 185 8.18 21.13 8.78
N ARG A 186 7.78 19.97 8.22
CA ARG A 186 6.67 19.85 7.29
C ARG A 186 5.37 19.53 8.03
N VAL A 187 5.44 18.60 8.97
CA VAL A 187 4.34 18.26 9.87
C VAL A 187 4.83 18.43 11.31
N ALA A 188 4.25 19.40 12.01
CA ALA A 188 4.70 19.78 13.35
C ALA A 188 4.74 18.55 14.28
N PRO A 189 5.80 18.35 15.08
CA PRO A 189 5.92 17.15 15.90
C PRO A 189 4.84 17.01 16.98
N GLN A 190 4.07 18.07 17.26
CA GLN A 190 2.89 18.03 18.12
C GLN A 190 1.78 17.16 17.53
N VAL A 191 1.71 16.98 16.22
CA VAL A 191 0.69 16.15 15.55
C VAL A 191 0.71 14.70 16.05
N GLN A 192 1.87 14.16 16.44
CA GLN A 192 1.92 12.84 17.07
C GLN A 192 1.13 12.78 18.39
N GLU A 193 1.18 13.84 19.21
CA GLU A 193 0.44 13.88 20.47
C GLU A 193 -1.07 14.03 20.19
N GLU A 194 -1.45 14.84 19.20
CA GLU A 194 -2.85 14.96 18.77
C GLU A 194 -3.41 13.63 18.21
N LEU A 195 -2.61 12.90 17.43
CA LEU A 195 -2.98 11.56 16.94
C LEU A 195 -3.08 10.56 18.09
N LEU A 196 -2.15 10.61 19.06
CA LEU A 196 -2.22 9.77 20.24
C LEU A 196 -3.53 10.02 21.01
N GLU A 197 -3.86 11.28 21.31
CA GLU A 197 -5.10 11.65 22.00
C GLU A 197 -6.34 11.20 21.23
N GLN A 198 -6.37 11.41 19.92
CA GLN A 198 -7.47 10.98 19.07
C GLN A 198 -7.67 9.46 19.11
N TRP A 199 -6.60 8.69 18.90
CA TRP A 199 -6.68 7.24 18.73
C TRP A 199 -6.88 6.50 20.05
N THR A 200 -6.30 6.99 21.15
CA THR A 200 -6.60 6.47 22.49
C THR A 200 -8.07 6.72 22.87
N ALA A 201 -8.61 7.90 22.55
CA ALA A 201 -10.02 8.21 22.75
C ALA A 201 -10.96 7.32 21.91
N ILE A 202 -10.59 7.04 20.66
CA ILE A 202 -11.33 6.11 19.77
C ILE A 202 -11.37 4.70 20.36
N HIS A 203 -10.24 4.22 20.89
CA HIS A 203 -10.13 2.89 21.51
C HIS A 203 -10.65 2.82 22.95
N GLY A 204 -10.97 3.96 23.57
CA GLY A 204 -11.43 4.03 24.96
C GLY A 204 -10.35 3.67 25.98
N ILE A 205 -9.08 3.89 25.64
CA ILE A 205 -7.90 3.71 26.50
C ILE A 205 -7.35 5.07 26.94
N ASP A 206 -6.53 5.11 27.98
CA ASP A 206 -5.92 6.35 28.44
C ASP A 206 -4.60 6.68 27.70
N THR A 207 -4.05 7.86 28.01
CA THR A 207 -2.82 8.37 27.39
C THR A 207 -1.60 8.20 28.31
N ASP A 208 -1.68 7.39 29.37
CA ASP A 208 -0.53 7.02 30.20
C ASP A 208 0.03 5.69 29.68
N PRO A 209 1.28 5.66 29.18
CA PRO A 209 1.78 4.45 28.55
C PRO A 209 2.17 3.38 29.58
N GLU A 210 1.77 2.13 29.35
CA GLU A 210 2.21 0.97 30.13
C GLU A 210 3.69 0.68 29.93
N LEU A 211 4.22 0.92 28.73
CA LEU A 211 5.64 0.81 28.41
C LEU A 211 6.18 2.16 27.95
N LYS A 212 7.35 2.55 28.48
CA LYS A 212 8.14 3.66 27.95
C LYS A 212 9.60 3.28 27.95
N GLU A 213 10.18 3.17 26.77
CA GLU A 213 11.57 2.79 26.60
C GLU A 213 12.32 3.74 25.67
N GLN A 214 13.62 3.87 25.93
CA GLN A 214 14.54 4.49 25.01
C GLN A 214 15.25 3.37 24.26
N LEU A 215 15.04 3.30 22.95
CA LEU A 215 15.66 2.26 22.13
C LEU A 215 17.14 2.55 21.96
N GLY A 216 17.98 1.60 22.39
CA GLY A 216 19.39 1.34 22.00
C GLY A 216 20.45 2.47 22.11
N PRO A 217 21.73 2.13 22.35
CA PRO A 217 22.83 3.07 22.14
C PRO A 217 23.07 3.29 20.64
N GLY A 218 22.60 4.43 20.11
CA GLY A 218 22.75 4.81 18.70
C GLY A 218 21.42 5.04 17.98
N MET A 219 20.37 4.35 18.42
CA MET A 219 18.99 4.70 18.08
C MET A 219 18.56 5.85 18.99
N LYS A 220 18.06 6.94 18.42
CA LYS A 220 17.56 8.07 19.22
C LYS A 220 16.04 8.08 19.24
N ALA A 221 15.43 6.92 19.46
CA ALA A 221 13.98 6.75 19.44
C ALA A 221 13.43 6.49 20.84
N THR A 222 12.39 7.24 21.22
CA THR A 222 11.56 6.92 22.39
C THR A 222 10.34 6.15 21.91
N HIS A 223 10.16 4.94 22.43
CA HIS A 223 9.01 4.07 22.15
C HIS A 223 8.07 4.04 23.36
N LYS A 224 6.76 4.11 23.10
CA LYS A 224 5.71 3.96 24.11
C LYS A 224 4.57 3.09 23.60
N GLU A 225 4.02 2.26 24.48
CA GLU A 225 2.84 1.43 24.22
C GLU A 225 1.69 1.84 25.14
N TYR A 226 0.47 1.78 24.60
CA TYR A 226 -0.79 2.10 25.26
C TYR A 226 -1.74 0.92 25.10
N GLN A 227 -2.21 0.37 26.22
CA GLN A 227 -2.90 -0.92 26.28
C GLN A 227 -4.34 -0.79 26.75
N ASP A 228 -5.15 -1.80 26.41
CA ASP A 228 -6.44 -2.01 27.04
C ASP A 228 -6.30 -2.73 28.40
N GLN A 229 -7.43 -2.98 29.07
CA GLN A 229 -7.46 -3.68 30.36
C GLN A 229 -7.05 -5.17 30.27
N GLU A 230 -7.02 -5.73 29.07
CA GLU A 230 -6.65 -7.11 28.79
C GLU A 230 -5.14 -7.23 28.51
N GLY A 231 -4.43 -6.10 28.40
CA GLY A 231 -3.00 -6.01 28.12
C GLY A 231 -2.68 -6.04 26.63
N ASN A 232 -3.66 -5.81 25.74
CA ASN A 232 -3.41 -5.70 24.31
C ASN A 232 -2.95 -4.27 23.99
N THR A 233 -1.78 -4.12 23.36
CA THR A 233 -1.33 -2.82 22.86
C THR A 233 -2.14 -2.41 21.64
N LEU A 234 -2.93 -1.33 21.76
CA LEU A 234 -3.78 -0.80 20.69
C LEU A 234 -3.18 0.43 20.02
N VAL A 235 -2.35 1.19 20.72
CA VAL A 235 -1.61 2.32 20.15
C VAL A 235 -0.15 2.23 20.60
N GLU A 236 0.78 2.47 19.69
CA GLU A 236 2.19 2.67 20.00
C GLU A 236 2.72 3.97 19.35
N THR A 237 3.72 4.59 19.98
CA THR A 237 4.36 5.81 19.45
C THR A 237 5.86 5.66 19.40
N TYR A 238 6.46 6.13 18.30
CA TYR A 238 7.91 6.24 18.12
C TYR A 238 8.26 7.69 17.83
N ARG A 239 8.98 8.34 18.75
CA ARG A 239 9.57 9.67 18.55
C ARG A 239 11.05 9.55 18.24
N ILE A 240 11.47 9.92 17.04
CA ILE A 240 12.87 9.81 16.61
C ILE A 240 13.57 11.17 16.67
N GLN A 241 14.50 11.31 17.60
CA GLN A 241 15.26 12.53 17.82
C GLN A 241 16.18 12.83 16.63
N GLY A 242 16.12 14.07 16.13
CA GLY A 242 16.92 14.53 15.00
C GLY A 242 16.34 14.16 13.63
N MET A 243 15.29 13.33 13.58
CA MET A 243 14.62 12.98 12.33
C MET A 243 13.73 14.14 11.86
N GLY A 244 13.82 14.46 10.57
CA GLY A 244 12.93 15.41 9.89
C GLY A 244 11.68 14.74 9.33
N HIS A 245 11.20 15.22 8.17
CA HIS A 245 10.05 14.65 7.47
C HIS A 245 10.44 13.49 6.56
N VAL A 246 10.85 12.37 7.16
CA VAL A 246 11.34 11.18 6.46
C VAL A 246 10.88 9.90 7.18
N LEU A 247 10.85 8.78 6.44
CA LEU A 247 10.73 7.44 7.01
C LEU A 247 12.10 6.94 7.48
N PRO A 248 12.22 6.40 8.71
CA PRO A 248 13.46 5.85 9.22
C PRO A 248 13.71 4.44 8.65
N ILE A 249 14.89 4.25 8.10
CA ILE A 249 15.35 2.99 7.50
C ILE A 249 16.69 2.55 8.10
N VAL A 250 17.13 1.33 7.74
CA VAL A 250 18.46 0.79 8.04
C VAL A 250 19.06 0.17 6.78
N GLY A 251 19.99 0.87 6.14
CA GLY A 251 20.62 0.44 4.88
C GLY A 251 21.92 -0.37 5.06
N HIS A 252 22.50 -0.41 6.27
CA HIS A 252 23.81 -1.05 6.51
C HIS A 252 23.81 -1.94 7.76
N SER A 253 22.95 -2.96 7.80
CA SER A 253 22.93 -3.95 8.89
C SER A 253 22.53 -5.34 8.39
N GLU A 254 22.61 -6.38 9.23
CA GLU A 254 22.05 -7.71 8.91
C GLU A 254 20.52 -7.67 8.71
N LEU A 255 19.88 -6.57 9.07
CA LEU A 255 18.48 -6.27 8.87
C LEU A 255 18.33 -5.11 7.87
N GLU A 256 18.97 -5.20 6.70
CA GLU A 256 18.74 -4.24 5.60
C GLU A 256 17.22 -4.07 5.40
N CYS A 257 16.77 -2.83 5.58
CA CYS A 257 15.36 -2.46 5.51
C CYS A 257 15.29 -1.04 4.97
N GLY A 258 14.82 -0.94 3.73
CA GLY A 258 14.64 0.28 2.99
C GLY A 258 15.90 0.77 2.30
N SER A 259 15.75 1.80 1.48
CA SER A 259 16.84 2.43 0.73
C SER A 259 16.71 3.94 0.82
N GLU A 260 17.84 4.65 0.96
CA GLU A 260 17.83 6.11 1.09
C GLU A 260 17.18 6.77 -0.12
N SER A 261 16.32 7.75 0.13
CA SER A 261 15.65 8.56 -0.87
C SER A 261 15.34 9.95 -0.31
N GLU A 262 14.68 10.81 -1.08
CA GLU A 262 14.28 12.14 -0.60
C GLU A 262 13.44 12.09 0.70
N TYR A 263 12.65 11.03 0.88
CA TYR A 263 11.72 10.86 2.00
C TYR A 263 12.07 9.66 2.90
N MET A 264 13.28 9.10 2.77
CA MET A 264 13.75 7.96 3.56
C MET A 264 15.21 8.15 3.96
N ALA A 265 15.52 8.02 5.24
CA ALA A 265 16.87 8.28 5.75
C ALA A 265 17.33 7.19 6.74
N GLU A 266 18.64 6.90 6.72
CA GLU A 266 19.29 6.05 7.72
C GLU A 266 19.17 6.68 9.11
N MET A 267 18.35 6.07 9.97
CA MET A 267 18.12 6.52 11.34
C MET A 267 18.53 5.48 12.39
N GLY A 268 19.15 4.38 11.96
CA GLY A 268 19.51 3.25 12.80
C GLY A 268 18.32 2.41 13.26
N ILE A 269 17.13 2.67 12.73
CA ILE A 269 15.88 1.97 13.06
C ILE A 269 15.01 1.86 11.81
N CYS A 270 14.42 0.68 11.59
CA CYS A 270 13.56 0.39 10.46
C CYS A 270 12.10 0.46 10.90
N ALA A 271 11.35 1.48 10.46
CA ALA A 271 9.94 1.62 10.81
C ALA A 271 9.12 0.38 10.42
N MET A 272 9.29 -0.11 9.18
CA MET A 272 8.46 -1.21 8.66
C MET A 272 8.66 -2.52 9.40
N TRP A 273 9.87 -2.76 9.93
CA TRP A 273 10.12 -3.94 10.76
C TRP A 273 9.36 -3.85 12.07
N HIS A 274 9.42 -2.71 12.76
CA HIS A 274 8.68 -2.54 14.02
C HIS A 274 7.17 -2.58 13.80
N ILE A 275 6.65 -1.86 12.79
CA ILE A 275 5.23 -1.84 12.42
C ILE A 275 4.73 -3.25 12.08
N GLY A 276 5.48 -4.01 11.27
CA GLY A 276 5.06 -5.35 10.89
C GLY A 276 4.99 -6.30 12.08
N ARG A 277 5.91 -6.19 13.04
CA ARG A 277 5.86 -6.98 14.28
C ARG A 277 4.70 -6.56 15.18
N PHE A 278 4.43 -5.26 15.29
CA PHE A 278 3.28 -4.75 16.01
C PHE A 278 1.95 -5.32 15.47
N TRP A 279 1.85 -5.47 14.15
CA TRP A 279 0.71 -6.11 13.49
C TRP A 279 0.80 -7.64 13.37
N GLY A 280 1.81 -8.27 13.97
CA GLY A 280 1.98 -9.72 13.98
C GLY A 280 2.24 -10.33 12.60
N LEU A 281 2.92 -9.61 11.71
CA LEU A 281 3.26 -10.07 10.36
C LEU A 281 4.48 -11.00 10.33
N ASP A 282 5.25 -11.12 11.42
CA ASP A 282 6.51 -11.86 11.49
C ASP A 282 6.37 -13.35 11.85
N GLN A 283 5.19 -13.95 11.62
CA GLN A 283 4.81 -15.31 12.06
C GLN A 283 5.18 -16.41 11.05
#